data_AF-A0A9Q3H600-F1
#
_entry.id   AF-A0A9Q3H600-F1
#
_cell.length_a   1.000
_cell.length_b   1.000
_cell.length_c   1.000
_cell.angle_alpha   90.00
_cell.angle_beta   90.00
_cell.angle_gamma   90.00
#
_symmetry.space_group_name_H-M   'P 1'
#
loop_
_entity.id
_entity.type
_entity.pdbx_description
1 polymer ?
#
loop_
_entity_poly.entity_id
_entity_poly.type
_entity_poly.pdbx_seq_one_letter_code
_entity_poly.pdbx_strand_id
1 'polypeptide(L)'
;MIKIQEPRRPWEIVHMDWGTGLPPGVDRSYNACLVILDRFSKTPIFLPFHKDDTAMDTALLIWTRVVSWTGIFTKIISDRDLKLNSALLTNLHQLFGKNLSFSTAYRPQADGLAERMIQILEDMVRRFCVYGLEFKDCCGFTLDWCTILPELELAYKTSIHASTNQTCKMCL
;
A
#
# COMPACT_ATOMS: atom_id res chain seq x y z
N MET A 1 24.78 -1.29 -13.33
CA MET A 1 23.73 -1.38 -12.29
C MET A 1 23.12 0.01 -12.12
N ILE A 2 21.84 0.25 -12.44
CA ILE A 2 21.23 1.58 -12.23
C ILE A 2 20.82 1.67 -10.76
N LYS A 3 21.50 2.48 -9.96
CA LYS A 3 21.18 2.66 -8.53
C LYS A 3 19.83 3.39 -8.42
N ILE A 4 18.87 2.85 -7.65
CA ILE A 4 17.64 3.59 -7.33
C ILE A 4 18.05 4.70 -6.38
N GLN A 5 17.96 5.94 -6.83
CA GLN A 5 18.32 7.11 -6.03
C GLN A 5 17.45 7.18 -4.77
N GLU A 6 18.06 7.36 -3.61
CA GLU A 6 17.32 7.57 -2.36
C GLU A 6 16.49 8.86 -2.45
N PRO A 7 15.22 8.83 -2.02
CA PRO A 7 14.39 10.03 -1.96
C PRO A 7 14.98 11.04 -0.98
N ARG A 8 14.76 12.32 -1.25
CA ARG A 8 15.19 13.44 -0.38
C ARG A 8 14.10 13.89 0.57
N ARG A 9 12.85 13.59 0.25
CA ARG A 9 11.66 13.94 1.04
C ARG A 9 10.65 12.80 1.08
N PRO A 10 9.78 12.76 2.10
CA PRO A 10 8.65 11.83 2.14
C PRO A 10 7.81 11.88 0.87
N TRP A 11 7.33 10.71 0.43
CA TRP A 11 6.42 10.55 -0.71
C TRP A 11 7.01 10.96 -2.07
N GLU A 12 8.31 11.19 -2.17
CA GLU A 12 8.95 11.45 -3.46
C GLU A 12 8.97 10.18 -4.32
N ILE A 13 9.38 9.05 -3.72
CA ILE A 13 9.49 7.75 -4.38
C ILE A 13 8.65 6.76 -3.59
N VAL A 14 7.70 6.10 -4.25
CA VAL A 14 6.86 5.08 -3.65
C VAL A 14 7.08 3.72 -4.29
N HIS A 15 6.97 2.67 -3.47
CA HIS A 15 6.79 1.31 -3.94
C HIS A 15 5.30 0.99 -3.95
N MET A 16 4.82 0.33 -5.00
CA MET A 16 3.41 -0.07 -5.12
C MET A 16 3.35 -1.54 -5.50
N ASP A 17 2.53 -2.31 -4.78
CA ASP A 17 2.32 -3.71 -5.11
C ASP A 17 0.96 -4.22 -4.59
N TRP A 18 0.46 -5.31 -5.19
CA TRP A 18 -0.82 -5.92 -4.86
C TRP A 18 -0.65 -7.07 -3.88
N GLY A 19 -1.12 -6.88 -2.65
CA GLY A 19 -1.34 -7.97 -1.70
C GLY A 19 -2.54 -8.81 -2.11
N THR A 20 -2.29 -9.88 -2.88
CA THR A 20 -3.33 -10.86 -3.25
C THR A 20 -3.15 -12.16 -2.49
N GLY A 21 -4.05 -12.46 -1.56
CA GLY A 21 -3.89 -13.57 -0.60
C GLY A 21 -4.68 -13.37 0.69
N LEU A 22 -5.26 -12.19 0.88
CA LEU A 22 -6.13 -11.87 2.01
C LEU A 22 -7.48 -12.62 1.90
N PRO A 23 -8.09 -13.01 3.04
CA PRO A 23 -9.42 -13.61 3.03
C PRO A 23 -10.44 -12.65 2.40
N PRO A 24 -11.53 -13.14 1.77
CA PRO A 24 -12.58 -12.26 1.26
C PRO A 24 -13.14 -11.38 2.38
N GLY A 25 -13.22 -10.08 2.13
CA GLY A 25 -13.86 -9.15 3.05
C GLY A 25 -15.36 -9.43 3.17
N VAL A 26 -15.89 -9.39 4.39
CA VAL A 26 -17.27 -9.81 4.69
C VAL A 26 -18.32 -8.79 4.22
N ASP A 27 -18.04 -7.49 4.35
CA ASP A 27 -19.04 -6.44 4.10
C ASP A 27 -18.99 -5.97 2.64
N ARG A 28 -17.79 -5.61 2.17
CA ARG A 28 -17.60 -5.03 0.83
C ARG A 28 -17.06 -6.00 -0.21
N SER A 29 -16.83 -7.26 0.15
CA SER A 29 -16.29 -8.29 -0.76
C SER A 29 -14.93 -7.94 -1.38
N TYR A 30 -14.15 -7.04 -0.76
CA TYR A 30 -12.78 -6.77 -1.21
C TYR A 30 -11.94 -8.05 -1.09
N ASN A 31 -11.12 -8.32 -2.11
CA ASN A 31 -10.37 -9.57 -2.24
C ASN A 31 -8.87 -9.34 -2.52
N ALA A 32 -8.43 -8.09 -2.46
CA ALA A 32 -7.05 -7.66 -2.60
C ALA A 32 -6.81 -6.36 -1.82
N CYS A 33 -5.55 -6.07 -1.52
CA CYS A 33 -5.12 -4.80 -0.98
C CYS A 33 -4.01 -4.22 -1.86
N LEU A 34 -4.13 -2.96 -2.27
CA LEU A 34 -3.03 -2.22 -2.86
C LEU A 34 -2.17 -1.65 -1.72
N VAL A 35 -0.90 -2.05 -1.69
CA VAL A 35 0.07 -1.55 -0.73
C VAL A 35 0.89 -0.46 -1.40
N ILE A 36 0.88 0.74 -0.83
CA ILE A 36 1.72 1.86 -1.25
C ILE A 36 2.67 2.18 -0.11
N LEU A 37 3.97 2.06 -0.36
CA LEU A 37 5.02 2.24 0.65
C LEU A 37 5.90 3.41 0.29
N ASP A 38 5.98 4.40 1.18
CA ASP A 38 6.94 5.49 1.05
C ASP A 38 8.37 4.97 1.21
N ARG A 39 9.21 5.20 0.20
CA ARG A 39 10.60 4.76 0.25
C ARG A 39 11.42 5.54 1.29
N PHE A 40 11.06 6.78 1.61
CA PHE A 40 11.79 7.62 2.56
C PHE A 40 11.52 7.20 4.01
N SER A 41 10.27 7.32 4.46
CA SER A 41 9.87 7.07 5.85
C SER A 41 9.52 5.60 6.14
N LYS A 42 9.44 4.75 5.11
CA LYS A 42 8.92 3.37 5.19
C LYS A 42 7.46 3.30 5.67
N THR A 43 6.73 4.41 5.55
CA THR A 43 5.32 4.48 5.91
C THR A 43 4.44 3.77 4.87
N PRO A 44 3.66 2.75 5.25
CA PRO A 44 2.70 2.13 4.36
C PRO A 44 1.35 2.85 4.35
N ILE A 45 0.66 2.69 3.23
CA ILE A 45 -0.77 2.95 3.04
C ILE A 45 -1.37 1.68 2.44
N PHE A 46 -2.48 1.23 3.02
CA PHE A 46 -3.21 0.04 2.63
C PHE A 46 -4.56 0.45 2.07
N LEU A 47 -4.79 0.15 0.79
CA LEU A 47 -6.05 0.44 0.12
C LEU A 47 -6.78 -0.87 -0.19
N PRO A 48 -7.96 -1.13 0.40
CA PRO A 48 -8.74 -2.29 0.03
C PRO A 48 -9.25 -2.14 -1.41
N PHE A 49 -9.26 -3.24 -2.14
CA PHE A 49 -9.47 -3.26 -3.60
C PHE A 49 -10.20 -4.53 -4.06
N HIS A 50 -10.95 -4.43 -5.16
CA HIS A 50 -11.50 -5.60 -5.84
C HIS A 50 -10.61 -5.93 -7.04
N LYS A 51 -10.20 -7.19 -7.19
CA LYS A 51 -9.37 -7.66 -8.33
C LYS A 51 -9.97 -7.30 -9.71
N ASP A 52 -11.28 -7.08 -9.78
CA ASP A 52 -12.01 -6.78 -11.01
C ASP A 52 -12.22 -5.27 -11.23
N ASP A 53 -11.80 -4.41 -10.29
CA ASP A 53 -11.85 -2.96 -10.44
C ASP A 53 -11.01 -2.51 -11.65
N THR A 54 -11.49 -1.50 -12.37
CA THR A 54 -10.79 -1.02 -13.54
C THR A 54 -9.55 -0.20 -13.17
N ALA A 55 -8.61 -0.09 -14.11
CA ALA A 55 -7.45 0.78 -13.97
C ALA A 55 -7.81 2.26 -13.71
N MET A 56 -9.00 2.70 -14.10
CA MET A 56 -9.47 4.07 -13.81
C MET A 56 -9.97 4.19 -12.38
N ASP A 57 -10.74 3.21 -11.89
CA ASP A 57 -11.21 3.17 -10.51
C ASP A 57 -10.04 3.14 -9.53
N THR A 58 -9.02 2.33 -9.81
CA THR A 58 -7.77 2.32 -9.02
C THR A 58 -7.08 3.69 -9.05
N ALA A 59 -6.97 4.33 -10.21
CA ALA A 59 -6.29 5.63 -10.33
C ALA A 59 -7.01 6.72 -9.54
N LEU A 60 -8.35 6.74 -9.59
CA LEU A 60 -9.19 7.64 -8.80
C LEU A 60 -9.09 7.34 -7.30
N LEU A 61 -9.03 6.06 -6.90
CA LEU A 61 -8.82 5.67 -5.52
C LEU A 61 -7.47 6.19 -5.00
N ILE A 62 -6.38 6.01 -5.76
CA ILE A 62 -5.05 6.54 -5.39
C ILE A 62 -5.06 8.06 -5.33
N TRP A 63 -5.74 8.73 -6.25
CA TRP A 63 -5.84 10.19 -6.24
C TRP A 63 -6.57 10.71 -5.00
N THR A 64 -7.77 10.20 -4.77
CA THR A 64 -8.68 10.68 -3.71
C THR A 64 -8.19 10.32 -2.33
N ARG A 65 -7.71 9.09 -2.15
CA ARG A 65 -7.13 8.64 -0.90
C ARG A 65 -5.70 9.18 -0.83
N VAL A 66 -4.77 8.71 -1.63
CA VAL A 66 -3.36 8.92 -1.32
C VAL A 66 -2.83 10.30 -1.65
N VAL A 67 -2.97 10.71 -2.91
CA VAL A 67 -2.33 11.95 -3.39
C VAL A 67 -2.88 13.19 -2.70
N SER A 68 -4.15 13.16 -2.29
CA SER A 68 -4.80 14.28 -1.59
C SER A 68 -4.10 14.64 -0.26
N TRP A 69 -3.48 13.68 0.42
CA TRP A 69 -2.75 13.90 1.67
C TRP A 69 -1.22 13.85 1.54
N THR A 70 -0.67 13.07 0.60
CA THR A 70 0.80 12.94 0.43
C THR A 70 1.39 13.99 -0.50
N GLY A 71 0.57 14.56 -1.38
CA GLY A 71 1.04 15.23 -2.58
C GLY A 71 1.45 14.24 -3.68
N ILE A 72 1.86 14.78 -4.83
CA ILE A 72 2.18 14.01 -6.04
C ILE A 72 3.56 13.35 -5.92
N PHE A 73 3.61 12.05 -6.16
CA PHE A 73 4.86 11.28 -6.25
C PHE A 73 5.65 11.68 -7.49
N THR A 74 6.98 11.67 -7.41
CA THR A 74 7.84 11.85 -8.59
C THR A 74 8.19 10.53 -9.23
N LYS A 75 8.17 9.43 -8.46
CA LYS A 75 8.51 8.10 -8.96
C LYS A 75 7.68 6.99 -8.32
N ILE A 76 7.11 6.13 -9.17
CA ILE A 76 6.51 4.86 -8.76
C ILE A 76 7.45 3.71 -9.16
N ILE A 77 7.77 2.87 -8.19
CA ILE A 77 8.47 1.60 -8.36
C ILE A 77 7.45 0.50 -8.14
N SER A 78 7.24 -0.36 -9.14
CA SER A 78 6.55 -1.63 -8.94
C SER A 78 7.16 -2.70 -9.82
N ASP A 79 6.86 -3.95 -9.51
CA ASP A 79 7.08 -5.03 -10.46
C ASP A 79 6.05 -4.98 -11.60
N ARG A 80 6.37 -5.68 -12.68
CA ARG A 80 5.50 -5.88 -13.85
C ARG A 80 4.41 -6.91 -13.56
N ASP A 81 3.71 -6.80 -12.44
CA ASP A 81 2.51 -7.59 -12.25
C ASP A 81 1.46 -7.12 -13.26
N LEU A 82 0.76 -8.06 -13.92
CA LEU A 82 -0.28 -7.75 -14.91
C LEU A 82 -1.37 -6.84 -14.34
N LYS A 83 -1.51 -6.80 -13.01
CA LYS A 83 -2.46 -5.97 -12.27
C LYS A 83 -2.03 -4.51 -12.17
N LEU A 84 -0.73 -4.20 -12.07
CA LEU A 84 -0.22 -2.83 -12.27
C LEU A 84 0.02 -2.62 -13.76
N ASN A 85 -1.06 -2.71 -14.53
CA ASN A 85 -1.01 -2.62 -15.98
C ASN A 85 -0.55 -1.23 -16.46
N SER A 86 -0.08 -1.18 -17.70
CA SER A 86 0.26 0.08 -18.38
C SER A 86 -0.90 1.07 -18.42
N ALA A 87 -2.15 0.60 -18.39
CA ALA A 87 -3.34 1.46 -18.37
C ALA A 87 -3.46 2.25 -17.06
N LEU A 88 -3.21 1.63 -15.90
CA LEU A 88 -3.20 2.28 -14.60
C LEU A 88 -2.10 3.34 -14.56
N LEU A 89 -0.88 2.99 -14.98
CA LEU A 89 0.22 3.96 -15.04
C LEU A 89 -0.12 5.11 -15.99
N THR A 90 -0.76 4.82 -17.12
CA THR A 90 -1.23 5.86 -18.07
C THR A 90 -2.26 6.77 -17.43
N ASN A 91 -3.25 6.22 -16.72
CA ASN A 91 -4.28 6.99 -16.02
C ASN A 91 -3.68 7.85 -14.90
N LEU A 92 -2.76 7.28 -14.11
CA LEU A 92 -2.01 8.03 -13.08
C LEU A 92 -1.18 9.16 -13.72
N HIS A 93 -0.55 8.92 -14.86
CA HIS A 93 0.17 9.96 -15.59
C HIS A 93 -0.76 11.10 -16.08
N GLN A 94 -1.95 10.74 -16.55
CA GLN A 94 -2.95 11.72 -16.99
C GLN A 94 -3.50 12.55 -15.80
N LEU A 95 -3.75 11.90 -14.67
CA LEU A 95 -4.26 12.56 -13.45
C LEU A 95 -3.18 13.43 -12.78
N PHE A 96 -1.93 12.94 -12.69
CA PHE A 96 -0.86 13.62 -11.92
C PHE A 96 -0.05 14.59 -12.80
N GLY A 97 -0.19 14.49 -14.12
CA GLY A 97 0.55 15.29 -15.09
C GLY A 97 2.00 14.84 -15.30
N LYS A 98 2.77 15.65 -16.04
CA LYS A 98 4.12 15.32 -16.56
C LYS A 98 5.22 15.12 -15.50
N ASN A 99 4.92 15.31 -14.22
CA ASN A 99 5.89 15.21 -13.13
C ASN A 99 6.05 13.78 -12.59
N LEU A 100 5.20 12.85 -13.02
CA LEU A 100 5.24 11.47 -12.58
C LEU A 100 6.11 10.61 -13.51
N SER A 101 7.21 10.08 -12.98
CA SER A 101 8.03 9.10 -13.68
C SER A 101 7.70 7.68 -13.22
N PHE A 102 7.58 6.76 -14.16
CA PHE A 102 7.41 5.34 -13.85
C PHE A 102 8.71 4.60 -14.06
N SER A 103 9.08 3.76 -13.11
CA SER A 103 10.21 2.86 -13.24
C SER A 103 9.74 1.45 -12.98
N THR A 104 9.35 0.74 -14.04
CA THR A 104 9.22 -0.71 -14.00
C THR A 104 10.61 -1.30 -13.88
N ALA A 105 11.03 -1.64 -12.67
CA ALA A 105 12.34 -2.24 -12.44
C ALA A 105 12.15 -3.76 -12.32
N TYR A 106 12.58 -4.52 -13.33
CA TYR A 106 12.77 -5.96 -13.18
C TYR A 106 13.95 -6.20 -12.22
N ARG A 107 13.69 -6.08 -10.92
CA ARG A 107 14.69 -6.20 -9.86
C ARG A 107 14.04 -6.71 -8.57
N PRO A 108 14.31 -7.97 -8.20
CA PRO A 108 13.93 -8.53 -6.89
C PRO A 108 14.37 -7.65 -5.70
N GLN A 109 15.48 -6.92 -5.83
CA GLN A 109 15.97 -5.99 -4.80
C GLN A 109 15.18 -4.69 -4.68
N ALA A 110 14.52 -4.24 -5.75
CA ALA A 110 13.71 -3.03 -5.73
C ALA A 110 12.34 -3.31 -5.11
N ASP A 111 11.83 -4.53 -5.28
CA ASP A 111 10.48 -4.89 -4.86
C ASP A 111 10.39 -5.54 -3.48
N GLY A 112 11.50 -6.09 -2.97
CA GLY A 112 11.54 -6.71 -1.64
C GLY A 112 11.15 -5.81 -0.47
N LEU A 113 10.95 -4.49 -0.68
CA LEU A 113 10.34 -3.60 0.31
C LEU A 113 8.81 -3.70 0.33
N ALA A 114 8.16 -3.69 -0.83
CA ALA A 114 6.71 -3.82 -0.92
C ALA A 114 6.26 -5.26 -0.62
N GLU A 115 6.96 -6.26 -1.16
CA GLU A 115 6.71 -7.68 -0.86
C GLU A 115 6.80 -7.96 0.65
N ARG A 116 7.85 -7.45 1.31
CA ARG A 116 7.99 -7.59 2.77
C ARG A 116 6.87 -6.89 3.52
N MET A 117 6.40 -5.75 3.01
CA MET A 117 5.27 -5.05 3.62
C MET A 117 3.97 -5.83 3.49
N ILE A 118 3.74 -6.46 2.33
CA ILE A 118 2.60 -7.35 2.12
C ILE A 118 2.64 -8.52 3.10
N GLN A 119 3.80 -9.16 3.29
CA GLN A 119 3.96 -10.23 4.28
C GLN A 119 3.63 -9.76 5.71
N ILE A 120 4.07 -8.55 6.07
CA ILE A 120 3.75 -7.96 7.39
C ILE A 120 2.25 -7.69 7.51
N LEU A 121 1.62 -7.15 6.45
CA LEU A 121 0.17 -6.92 6.42
C LEU A 121 -0.59 -8.24 6.58
N GLU A 122 -0.23 -9.29 5.84
CA GLU A 122 -0.84 -10.62 5.94
C GLU A 122 -0.72 -11.18 7.36
N ASP A 123 0.45 -11.06 7.98
CA ASP A 123 0.68 -11.48 9.36
C ASP A 123 -0.17 -10.66 10.36
N MET A 124 -0.28 -9.34 10.17
CA MET A 124 -1.12 -8.47 11.00
C MET A 124 -2.60 -8.85 10.90
N VAL A 125 -3.10 -9.04 9.68
CA VAL A 125 -4.48 -9.48 9.43
C VAL A 125 -4.72 -10.87 10.01
N ARG A 126 -3.80 -11.82 9.80
CA ARG A 126 -3.92 -13.17 10.35
C ARG A 126 -3.97 -13.16 11.87
N ARG A 127 -3.09 -12.39 12.53
CA ARG A 127 -3.10 -12.26 14.00
C ARG A 127 -4.43 -11.66 14.47
N PHE A 128 -4.93 -10.64 13.79
CA PHE A 128 -6.24 -10.08 14.11
C PHE A 128 -7.36 -11.13 14.03
N CYS A 129 -7.40 -11.91 12.94
CA CYS A 129 -8.40 -12.97 12.75
C CYS A 129 -8.26 -14.10 13.78
N VAL A 130 -7.03 -14.53 14.12
CA VAL A 130 -6.76 -15.64 15.04
C VAL A 130 -7.00 -15.26 16.51
N TYR A 131 -6.62 -14.05 16.91
CA TYR A 131 -6.78 -13.59 18.30
C TYR A 131 -8.21 -13.15 18.63
N GLY A 132 -9.15 -13.25 17.68
CA GLY A 132 -10.56 -13.01 17.96
C GLY A 132 -10.78 -11.62 18.54
N LEU A 133 -10.20 -10.58 17.93
CA LEU A 133 -10.66 -9.21 18.13
C LEU A 133 -12.05 -9.06 17.46
N GLU A 134 -12.97 -9.89 17.92
CA GLU A 134 -14.38 -9.84 17.69
C GLU A 134 -14.89 -8.66 18.51
N PHE A 135 -14.81 -7.46 17.94
CA PHE A 135 -15.67 -6.38 18.41
C PHE A 135 -17.10 -6.82 18.09
N LYS A 136 -17.79 -7.39 19.09
CA LYS A 136 -19.22 -7.58 19.04
C LYS A 136 -19.88 -6.21 19.07
N ASP A 137 -20.32 -5.74 17.91
CA ASP A 137 -21.44 -4.82 17.89
C ASP A 137 -22.73 -5.59 18.23
N CYS A 138 -23.85 -4.87 18.35
CA CYS A 138 -25.15 -5.44 18.68
C CYS A 138 -25.68 -6.46 17.65
N CYS A 139 -24.98 -6.67 16.53
CA CYS A 139 -25.40 -7.50 15.40
C CYS A 139 -24.74 -8.89 15.41
N GLY A 140 -23.68 -9.09 16.20
CA GLY A 140 -22.97 -10.37 16.30
C GLY A 140 -21.94 -10.56 15.19
N PHE A 141 -20.66 -10.43 15.57
CA PHE A 141 -19.44 -10.75 14.80
C PHE A 141 -19.34 -10.19 13.37
N THR A 142 -18.68 -9.05 13.20
CA THR A 142 -18.22 -8.62 11.87
C THR A 142 -17.17 -7.52 11.96
N LEU A 143 -15.89 -7.84 12.14
CA LEU A 143 -14.84 -6.97 11.57
C LEU A 143 -14.23 -7.64 10.35
N ASP A 144 -14.62 -7.09 9.20
CA ASP A 144 -13.94 -7.29 7.94
C ASP A 144 -12.51 -6.72 8.06
N TRP A 145 -11.49 -7.45 7.60
CA TRP A 145 -10.10 -6.98 7.62
C TRP A 145 -9.93 -5.62 6.92
N CYS A 146 -10.84 -5.29 5.99
CA CYS A 146 -10.87 -4.00 5.31
C CYS A 146 -11.15 -2.83 6.26
N THR A 147 -11.94 -3.07 7.31
CA THR A 147 -12.34 -2.03 8.28
C THR A 147 -11.22 -1.67 9.23
N ILE A 148 -10.28 -2.59 9.48
CA ILE A 148 -9.16 -2.41 10.42
C ILE A 148 -7.87 -1.89 9.77
N LEU A 149 -7.86 -1.71 8.44
CA LEU A 149 -6.67 -1.24 7.74
C LEU A 149 -6.11 0.07 8.31
N PRO A 150 -6.93 1.09 8.67
CA PRO A 150 -6.42 2.31 9.31
C PRO A 150 -5.71 2.04 10.65
N GLU A 151 -6.23 1.12 11.45
CA GLU A 151 -5.66 0.69 12.73
C GLU A 151 -4.34 -0.06 12.52
N LEU A 152 -4.27 -0.94 11.53
CA LEU A 152 -3.04 -1.65 11.17
C LEU A 152 -1.96 -0.68 10.66
N GLU A 153 -2.35 0.28 9.82
CA GLU A 153 -1.45 1.35 9.38
C GLU A 153 -0.91 2.15 10.57
N LEU A 154 -1.79 2.55 11.50
CA LEU A 154 -1.39 3.31 12.68
C LEU A 154 -0.44 2.49 13.56
N ALA A 155 -0.79 1.23 13.84
CA ALA A 155 0.04 0.32 14.63
C ALA A 155 1.43 0.16 14.02
N TYR A 156 1.52 -0.03 12.70
CA TYR A 156 2.79 -0.08 11.99
C TYR A 156 3.56 1.24 12.14
N LYS A 157 2.92 2.38 11.87
CA LYS A 157 3.54 3.71 11.92
C LYS A 157 4.09 4.07 13.30
N THR A 158 3.48 3.55 14.37
CA THR A 158 3.91 3.77 15.77
C THR A 158 4.90 2.73 16.28
N SER A 159 5.13 1.65 15.56
CA SER A 159 6.06 0.59 15.97
C SER A 159 7.51 1.01 15.74
N ILE A 160 8.40 0.64 16.66
CA ILE A 160 9.84 0.90 16.53
C ILE A 160 10.44 -0.13 15.56
N HIS A 161 11.05 0.34 14.47
CA HIS A 161 11.71 -0.54 13.52
C HIS A 161 13.12 -0.91 14.00
N ALA A 162 13.39 -2.21 14.08
CA ALA A 162 14.67 -2.74 14.59
C ALA A 162 15.91 -2.22 13.84
N SER A 163 15.77 -1.84 12.58
CA SER A 163 16.87 -1.31 11.76
C SER A 163 17.23 0.15 12.05
N THR A 164 16.27 0.95 12.52
CA THR A 164 16.45 2.41 12.74
C THR A 164 16.33 2.79 14.21
N ASN A 165 15.80 1.91 15.06
CA ASN A 165 15.41 2.19 16.43
C ASN A 165 14.47 3.41 16.55
N GLN A 166 13.69 3.67 15.51
CA GLN A 166 12.75 4.79 15.39
C GLN A 166 11.41 4.29 14.83
N THR A 167 10.35 5.07 15.04
CA THR A 167 9.04 4.85 14.42
C THR A 167 9.00 5.49 13.03
N CYS A 168 8.19 4.97 12.10
CA CYS A 168 8.05 5.56 10.75
C CYS A 168 7.63 7.04 10.79
N LYS A 169 6.84 7.43 11.81
CA LYS A 169 6.35 8.81 11.98
C LYS A 169 7.45 9.82 12.32
N MET A 170 8.56 9.36 12.91
CA MET A 170 9.73 10.21 13.22
C MET A 170 10.65 10.44 12.01
N CYS A 171 10.40 9.77 10.90
CA CYS A 171 11.14 9.96 9.64
C CYS A 171 10.43 10.95 8.68
N LEU A 172 9.55 11.83 9.17
CA LEU A 172 8.94 12.95 8.43
C LEU A 172 9.61 14.27 8.85
#